data_AF-A0AAW8KVC4-F1
#
_entry.id   AF-A0AAW8KVC4-F1
#
_cell.length_a   1.000
_cell.length_b   1.000
_cell.length_c   1.000
_cell.angle_alpha   90.00
_cell.angle_beta   90.00
_cell.angle_gamma   90.00
#
_symmetry.space_group_name_H-M   'P 1'
#
loop_
_entity.id
_entity.type
_entity.pdbx_description
1 polymer ?
#
loop_
_entity_poly.entity_id
_entity_poly.type
_entity_poly.pdbx_seq_one_letter_code
_entity_poly.pdbx_strand_id
1 'polypeptide(L)'
;LAKTLDAVVEDCVNAVGVDVNTASPAILAYIAGLNKAIAQQIVEYRKEHGRFDNRQALKSVPRLGERTFEQAAGFLRIQNGS
;
A
#
# COMPACT_ATOMS: atom_id res chain seq x y z
N LEU A 1 21.63 9.93 -9.96
CA LEU A 1 20.97 10.99 -9.14
C LEU A 1 19.52 10.67 -8.79
N ALA A 2 18.66 10.25 -9.73
CA ALA A 2 17.23 9.97 -9.44
C ALA A 2 17.01 8.96 -8.29
N LYS A 3 17.82 7.89 -8.21
CA LYS A 3 17.71 6.84 -7.18
C LYS A 3 17.83 7.32 -5.73
N THR A 4 18.50 8.45 -5.47
CA THR A 4 18.73 8.92 -4.09
C THR A 4 17.51 9.68 -3.55
N LEU A 5 16.76 10.38 -4.40
CA LEU A 5 15.53 11.05 -3.99
C LEU A 5 14.42 10.04 -3.69
N ASP A 6 14.30 9.00 -4.51
CA ASP A 6 13.29 7.95 -4.32
C ASP A 6 13.44 7.24 -2.97
N ALA A 7 14.69 7.00 -2.53
CA ALA A 7 14.99 6.35 -1.25
C ALA A 7 14.53 7.18 -0.03
N VAL A 8 14.71 8.51 -0.05
CA VAL A 8 14.27 9.37 1.07
C VAL A 8 12.75 9.44 1.15
N VAL A 9 12.07 9.43 0.00
CA VAL A 9 10.60 9.38 -0.04
C VAL A 9 10.10 8.04 0.49
N GLU A 10 10.73 6.92 0.10
CA GLU A 10 10.43 5.59 0.65
C GLU A 10 10.55 5.57 2.19
N ASP A 11 11.67 6.07 2.74
CA ASP A 11 11.90 6.06 4.18
C ASP A 11 10.90 6.91 4.96
N CYS A 12 10.56 8.11 4.46
CA CYS A 12 9.54 8.95 5.11
C CYS A 12 8.15 8.31 5.10
N VAL A 13 7.77 7.69 3.98
CA VAL A 13 6.46 7.06 3.81
C VAL A 13 6.34 5.80 4.67
N ASN A 14 7.40 5.00 4.74
CA ASN A 14 7.45 3.78 5.55
C ASN A 14 7.50 4.08 7.06
N ALA A 15 8.15 5.17 7.49
CA ALA A 15 8.23 5.54 8.91
C ALA A 15 6.91 6.06 9.49
N VAL A 16 6.12 6.81 8.70
CA VAL A 16 4.85 7.40 9.17
C VAL A 16 3.73 6.36 9.19
N GLY A 17 3.79 5.38 8.30
CA GLY A 17 2.74 4.39 8.09
C GLY A 17 1.54 5.00 7.36
N VAL A 18 1.14 4.36 6.27
CA VAL A 18 0.18 4.92 5.31
C VAL A 18 -1.16 4.22 5.44
N ASP A 19 -2.22 5.01 5.56
CA ASP A 19 -3.57 4.46 5.56
C ASP A 19 -3.99 4.01 4.14
N VAL A 20 -4.27 2.72 3.98
CA VAL A 20 -4.60 2.13 2.68
C VAL A 20 -5.96 2.56 2.13
N ASN A 21 -6.88 2.99 2.99
CA ASN A 21 -8.22 3.45 2.61
C ASN A 21 -8.23 4.91 2.16
N THR A 22 -7.29 5.73 2.63
CA THR A 22 -7.22 7.16 2.26
C THR A 22 -6.05 7.52 1.36
N ALA A 23 -5.01 6.69 1.27
CA ALA A 23 -3.84 6.99 0.47
C ALA A 23 -4.14 7.07 -1.04
N SER A 24 -3.36 7.89 -1.72
CA SER A 24 -3.35 7.96 -3.18
C SER A 24 -2.49 6.83 -3.78
N PRO A 25 -2.74 6.42 -5.04
CA PRO A 25 -1.93 5.39 -5.71
C PRO A 25 -0.45 5.77 -5.77
N ALA A 26 -0.14 7.07 -5.87
CA ALA A 26 1.22 7.57 -5.89
C ALA A 26 1.96 7.25 -4.58
N ILE A 27 1.33 7.48 -3.43
CA ILE A 27 1.95 7.22 -2.11
C ILE A 27 2.10 5.72 -1.87
N LEU A 28 1.08 4.93 -2.22
CA LEU A 28 1.13 3.47 -2.10
C LEU A 28 2.25 2.85 -2.96
N ALA A 29 2.60 3.46 -4.09
CA ALA A 29 3.68 2.98 -4.95
C ALA A 29 5.09 3.14 -4.35
N TYR A 30 5.24 3.93 -3.28
CA TYR A 30 6.49 4.10 -2.54
C TYR A 30 6.59 3.19 -1.30
N ILE A 31 5.64 2.28 -1.10
CA ILE A 31 5.71 1.31 0.00
C ILE A 31 6.56 0.11 -0.44
N ALA A 32 7.40 -0.36 0.48
CA ALA A 32 8.24 -1.53 0.26
C ALA A 32 7.41 -2.74 -0.21
N GLY A 33 7.76 -3.28 -1.38
CA GLY A 33 7.09 -4.42 -1.99
C GLY A 33 5.93 -4.07 -2.93
N LEU A 34 5.41 -2.83 -2.89
CA LEU A 34 4.38 -2.37 -3.82
C LEU A 34 4.99 -1.76 -5.09
N ASN A 35 4.21 -1.76 -6.16
CA ASN A 35 4.54 -1.07 -7.40
C ASN A 35 3.34 -0.23 -7.86
N LYS A 36 3.54 0.65 -8.86
CA LYS A 36 2.47 1.51 -9.38
C LYS A 36 1.23 0.75 -9.82
N ALA A 37 1.38 -0.43 -10.41
CA ALA A 37 0.26 -1.24 -10.89
C ALA A 37 -0.57 -1.80 -9.71
N ILE A 38 0.09 -2.36 -8.70
CA ILE A 38 -0.56 -2.88 -7.49
C ILE A 38 -1.20 -1.74 -6.69
N ALA A 39 -0.49 -0.62 -6.52
CA ALA A 39 -1.03 0.57 -5.86
C ALA A 39 -2.31 1.08 -6.52
N GLN A 40 -2.37 1.05 -7.85
CA GLN A 40 -3.58 1.42 -8.59
C GLN A 40 -4.68 0.37 -8.41
N GLN A 41 -4.35 -0.93 -8.43
CA GLN A 41 -5.31 -2.01 -8.15
C GLN A 41 -5.91 -1.93 -6.75
N ILE A 42 -5.13 -1.57 -5.72
CA ILE A 42 -5.64 -1.36 -4.35
C ILE A 42 -6.72 -0.27 -4.35
N VAL A 43 -6.47 0.84 -5.05
CA VAL A 43 -7.39 1.97 -5.11
C VAL A 43 -8.64 1.64 -5.93
N GLU A 44 -8.52 0.90 -7.03
CA GLU A 44 -9.68 0.44 -7.79
C GLU A 44 -10.50 -0.60 -7.00
N TYR A 45 -9.83 -1.56 -6.34
CA TYR A 45 -10.47 -2.56 -5.50
C TYR A 45 -11.33 -1.91 -4.41
N ARG A 46 -10.80 -0.91 -3.70
CA ARG A 46 -11.59 -0.23 -2.66
C ARG A 46 -12.72 0.66 -3.20
N LYS A 47 -12.64 1.10 -4.45
CA LYS A 47 -13.73 1.84 -5.09
C LYS A 47 -14.89 0.90 -5.43
N GLU A 48 -14.58 -0.31 -5.87
CA GLU A 48 -15.58 -1.32 -6.26
C GLU A 48 -16.17 -2.06 -5.06
N HIS A 49 -15.33 -2.46 -4.11
CA HIS A 49 -15.72 -3.32 -2.97
C HIS A 49 -15.96 -2.53 -1.68
N GLY A 50 -15.60 -1.25 -1.65
CA GLY A 50 -15.61 -0.43 -0.43
C GLY A 50 -14.29 -0.48 0.34
N ARG A 51 -14.30 0.04 1.56
CA ARG A 51 -13.10 0.22 2.38
C ARG A 51 -12.55 -1.14 2.84
N PHE A 52 -11.23 -1.25 2.99
CA PHE A 52 -10.60 -2.40 3.63
C PHE A 52 -10.82 -2.35 5.14
N ASP A 53 -11.41 -3.40 5.71
CA ASP A 53 -11.64 -3.52 7.15
C ASP A 53 -10.42 -4.05 7.91
N ASN A 54 -9.60 -4.87 7.27
CA ASN A 54 -8.42 -5.47 7.88
C ASN A 54 -7.32 -5.74 6.85
N ARG A 55 -6.10 -6.02 7.31
CA ARG A 55 -4.96 -6.25 6.41
C ARG A 55 -5.17 -7.49 5.54
N GLN A 56 -5.87 -8.51 6.03
CA GLN A 56 -6.11 -9.73 5.27
C GLN A 56 -6.96 -9.49 4.02
N ALA A 57 -7.85 -8.49 4.04
CA ALA A 57 -8.63 -8.08 2.88
C ALA A 57 -7.76 -7.60 1.71
N LEU A 58 -6.52 -7.16 1.96
CA LEU A 58 -5.58 -6.82 0.89
C LEU A 58 -5.20 -8.05 0.05
N LYS A 59 -5.23 -9.26 0.62
CA LYS A 59 -4.96 -10.50 -0.14
C LYS A 59 -5.99 -10.76 -1.23
N SER A 60 -7.16 -10.13 -1.16
CA SER A 60 -8.19 -10.19 -2.20
C SER A 60 -7.90 -9.26 -3.38
N VAL A 61 -6.92 -8.35 -3.27
CA VAL A 61 -6.53 -7.46 -4.35
C VAL A 61 -5.82 -8.27 -5.45
N PRO A 62 -6.27 -8.16 -6.71
CA PRO A 62 -5.63 -8.85 -7.82
C PRO A 62 -4.15 -8.48 -7.94
N ARG A 63 -3.29 -9.47 -8.20
CA ARG A 63 -1.83 -9.31 -8.38
C ARG A 63 -1.04 -8.94 -7.11
N LEU A 64 -1.69 -8.89 -5.94
CA LEU A 64 -1.00 -8.78 -4.67
C LEU A 64 -0.60 -10.19 -4.18
N GLY A 65 0.65 -10.58 -4.42
CA GLY A 65 1.17 -11.88 -3.97
C GLY A 65 1.45 -11.92 -2.46
N GLU A 66 1.52 -13.11 -1.88
CA GLU A 66 1.73 -13.28 -0.43
C GLU A 66 3.04 -12.64 0.07
N ARG A 67 4.13 -12.77 -0.69
CA ARG A 67 5.42 -12.16 -0.35
C ARG A 67 5.35 -10.62 -0.39
N THR A 68 4.67 -10.07 -1.40
CA THR A 68 4.44 -8.63 -1.52
C THR A 68 3.58 -8.12 -0.38
N PHE A 69 2.52 -8.87 -0.04
CA PHE A 69 1.67 -8.58 1.09
C PHE A 69 2.46 -8.54 2.39
N GLU A 70 3.27 -9.55 2.66
CA GLU A 70 4.06 -9.66 3.90
C GLU A 70 5.03 -8.47 4.06
N GLN A 71 5.68 -8.05 2.97
CA GLN A 71 6.55 -6.88 2.98
C GLN A 71 5.79 -5.57 3.19
N ALA A 72 4.64 -5.38 2.53
CA ALA A 72 3.87 -4.15 2.59
C ALA A 72 3.00 -4.03 3.87
N ALA A 73 2.54 -5.15 4.43
CA ALA A 73 1.60 -5.19 5.55
C ALA A 73 2.15 -4.53 6.82
N GLY A 74 3.47 -4.51 7.01
CA GLY A 74 4.12 -3.81 8.12
C GLY A 74 4.01 -2.29 8.05
N PHE A 75 3.90 -1.73 6.84
CA PHE A 75 3.86 -0.28 6.59
C PHE A 75 2.45 0.24 6.31
N LEU A 76 1.54 -0.65 5.91
CA LEU A 76 0.13 -0.35 5.67
C LEU A 76 -0.65 -0.29 6.99
N ARG A 77 -1.37 0.82 7.16
CA ARG A 77 -2.30 1.08 8.25
C ARG A 77 -3.74 1.05 7.74
N ILE A 78 -4.65 0.68 8.62
CA ILE A 78 -6.09 0.71 8.37
C ILE A 78 -6.72 1.40 9.58
N GLN A 79 -7.09 2.67 9.43
CA GLN A 79 -7.84 3.35 10.48
C GLN A 79 -9.19 2.66 10.70
N ASN A 80 -9.48 2.34 11.97
CA ASN A 80 -10.64 1.55 12.41
C ASN A 80 -10.64 0.08 11.98
N GLY A 81 -9.51 -0.44 11.47
CA GLY A 81 -9.32 -1.87 11.29
C GLY A 81 -8.80 -2.53 12.57
N SER A 82 -9.37 -3.68 12.92
CA SER A 82 -8.93 -4.54 14.03
C SER A 82 -7.77 -5.44 13.64
#